data_AF-A0A2E8E0T5-F1
#
_entry.id   AF-A0A2E8E0T5-F1
#
_cell.length_a   1.000
_cell.length_b   1.000
_cell.length_c   1.000
_cell.angle_alpha   90.00
_cell.angle_beta   90.00
_cell.angle_gamma   90.00
#
_symmetry.space_group_name_H-M   'P 1'
#
loop_
_entity.id
_entity.type
_entity.pdbx_description
1 polymer ?
#
loop_
_entity_poly.entity_id
_entity_poly.type
_entity_poly.pdbx_seq_one_letter_code
_entity_poly.pdbx_strand_id
1 'polypeptide(L)'
;MVDSRNYTDKTGSFYTIVGSYGSGETLRLVERFTRVDRNTLLYEFTVDDPVTFTRSFTAAIPMTRSDAPLFEYACHEGNYGMTNLLTGARVQEAARE
;
A
#
# COMPACT_ATOMS: atom_id res chain seq x y z
N MET A 1 -18.67 7.81 -2.03
CA MET A 1 -18.20 7.79 -0.63
C MET A 1 -18.44 6.40 -0.10
N VAL A 2 -17.46 5.80 0.55
CA VAL A 2 -17.55 4.47 1.16
C VAL A 2 -17.30 4.64 2.66
N ASP A 3 -18.18 4.08 3.50
CA ASP A 3 -18.02 4.03 4.96
C ASP A 3 -17.89 2.57 5.36
N SER A 4 -16.72 2.20 5.85
CA SER A 4 -16.33 0.83 6.16
C SER A 4 -16.12 0.69 7.67
N ARG A 5 -16.67 -0.39 8.23
CA ARG A 5 -16.68 -0.71 9.67
C ARG A 5 -16.64 -2.22 9.87
N ASN A 6 -16.55 -2.64 11.15
CA ASN A 6 -16.57 -4.05 11.57
C ASN A 6 -15.37 -4.84 11.03
N TYR A 7 -14.18 -4.26 11.13
CA TYR A 7 -12.93 -4.95 10.83
C TYR A 7 -12.62 -6.01 11.89
N THR A 8 -11.78 -6.98 11.52
CA THR A 8 -11.24 -7.98 12.45
C THR A 8 -9.92 -7.50 13.04
N ASP A 9 -9.42 -8.21 14.04
CA ASP A 9 -8.10 -8.02 14.66
C ASP A 9 -6.91 -8.44 13.77
N LYS A 10 -7.15 -8.83 12.51
CA LYS A 10 -6.13 -9.37 11.59
C LYS A 10 -5.44 -8.31 10.76
N THR A 11 -5.87 -7.06 10.83
CA THR A 11 -5.26 -5.94 10.09
C THR A 11 -5.28 -4.72 10.98
N GLY A 12 -4.12 -4.08 11.18
CA GLY A 12 -4.07 -2.89 12.01
C GLY A 12 -4.85 -1.72 11.41
N SER A 13 -5.24 -0.79 12.26
CA SER A 13 -6.04 0.40 11.92
C SER A 13 -5.35 1.29 10.88
N PHE A 14 -4.02 1.28 10.84
CA PHE A 14 -3.24 1.94 9.82
C PHE A 14 -1.93 1.19 9.53
N TYR A 15 -1.68 0.91 8.26
CA TYR A 15 -0.48 0.21 7.79
C TYR A 15 0.40 1.12 6.95
N THR A 16 1.71 1.06 7.19
CA THR A 16 2.75 1.75 6.43
C THR A 16 3.88 0.77 6.11
N ILE A 17 4.83 1.19 5.26
CA ILE A 17 6.02 0.38 4.94
C ILE A 17 6.89 0.05 6.16
N VAL A 18 6.80 0.82 7.26
CA VAL A 18 7.63 0.65 8.46
C VAL A 18 6.88 0.00 9.63
N GLY A 19 5.57 -0.24 9.50
CA GLY A 19 4.81 -0.81 10.60
C GLY A 19 3.29 -0.75 10.45
N SER A 20 2.63 -1.51 11.31
CA SER A 20 1.18 -1.59 11.47
C SER A 20 0.80 -1.05 12.85
N TYR A 21 -0.18 -0.15 12.91
CA TYR A 21 -0.61 0.52 14.14
C TYR A 21 -2.07 0.20 14.44
N GLY A 22 -2.38 -0.10 15.70
CA GLY A 22 -3.72 -0.48 16.16
C GLY A 22 -4.11 -1.92 15.81
N SER A 23 -5.20 -2.41 16.38
CA SER A 23 -5.75 -3.74 16.08
C SER A 23 -6.74 -3.74 14.91
N GLY A 24 -7.23 -2.58 14.48
CA GLY A 24 -8.26 -2.45 13.44
C GLY A 24 -9.70 -2.67 13.93
N GLU A 25 -9.92 -3.33 15.06
CA GLU A 25 -11.27 -3.70 15.53
C GLU A 25 -12.20 -2.50 15.75
N THR A 26 -11.63 -1.37 16.17
CA THR A 26 -12.35 -0.10 16.39
C THR A 26 -12.23 0.87 15.23
N LEU A 27 -11.64 0.46 14.11
CA LEU A 27 -11.51 1.29 12.92
C LEU A 27 -12.87 1.56 12.27
N ARG A 28 -13.12 2.84 12.02
CA ARG A 28 -14.03 3.30 10.98
C ARG A 28 -13.20 4.00 9.90
N LEU A 29 -13.30 3.50 8.67
CA LEU A 29 -12.64 4.09 7.52
C LEU A 29 -13.69 4.79 6.65
N VAL A 30 -13.44 6.05 6.33
CA VAL A 30 -14.32 6.83 5.44
C VAL A 30 -13.53 7.24 4.20
N GLU A 31 -13.94 6.74 3.04
CA GLU A 31 -13.24 6.91 1.77
C GLU A 31 -14.05 7.77 0.78
N ARG A 32 -13.35 8.62 0.03
CA ARG A 32 -13.89 9.48 -1.01
C ARG A 32 -12.99 9.42 -2.25
N PHE A 33 -13.62 9.20 -3.39
CA PHE A 33 -12.96 9.18 -4.69
C PHE A 33 -13.53 10.32 -5.53
N THR A 34 -12.68 11.26 -5.90
CA THR A 34 -13.07 12.46 -6.65
C THR A 34 -12.23 12.55 -7.90
N ARG A 35 -12.86 12.49 -9.08
CA ARG A 35 -12.16 12.78 -10.33
C ARG A 35 -11.98 14.30 -10.43
N VAL A 36 -10.75 14.78 -10.25
CA VAL A 36 -10.44 16.22 -10.24
C VAL A 36 -10.14 16.75 -11.64
N ASP A 37 -9.69 15.88 -12.55
CA ASP A 37 -9.51 16.19 -13.97
C ASP A 37 -9.54 14.92 -14.86
N ARG A 38 -9.09 15.01 -16.11
CA ARG A 38 -9.11 13.89 -17.06
C ARG A 38 -8.14 12.77 -16.68
N ASN A 39 -7.07 13.06 -15.95
CA ASN A 39 -5.95 12.17 -15.69
C ASN A 39 -5.73 11.90 -14.19
N THR A 40 -6.44 12.57 -13.28
CA THR A 40 -6.24 12.41 -11.84
C THR A 40 -7.53 12.05 -11.11
N LEU A 41 -7.45 10.97 -10.32
CA LEU A 41 -8.44 10.59 -9.31
C LEU A 41 -7.86 10.91 -7.93
N LEU A 42 -8.45 11.85 -7.21
CA LEU A 42 -8.10 12.12 -5.82
C LEU A 42 -8.80 11.09 -4.92
N TYR A 43 -8.01 10.24 -4.27
CA TYR A 43 -8.49 9.30 -3.25
C TYR A 43 -8.18 9.87 -1.86
N GLU A 44 -9.22 10.20 -1.11
CA GLU A 44 -9.12 10.66 0.27
C GLU A 44 -9.69 9.61 1.20
N PHE A 45 -8.99 9.32 2.30
CA PHE A 45 -9.52 8.45 3.35
C PHE A 45 -9.27 9.05 4.72
N THR A 46 -10.25 8.90 5.60
CA THR A 46 -10.16 9.29 7.01
C THR A 46 -10.13 8.06 7.89
N VAL A 47 -9.08 7.96 8.70
CA VAL A 47 -8.92 6.93 9.72
C VAL A 47 -9.50 7.47 11.03
N ASP A 48 -10.56 6.83 11.52
CA ASP A 48 -11.20 7.13 12.80
C ASP A 48 -11.08 5.91 13.71
N ASP A 49 -10.11 5.94 14.62
CA ASP A 49 -9.88 4.92 15.64
C ASP A 49 -9.33 5.56 16.92
N PRO A 50 -10.21 5.91 17.89
CA PRO A 50 -9.81 6.61 19.11
C PRO A 50 -9.06 5.72 20.11
N VAL A 51 -9.05 4.39 19.93
CA VAL A 51 -8.26 3.48 20.77
C VAL A 51 -6.79 3.54 20.37
N THR A 52 -6.52 3.71 19.08
CA THR A 52 -5.15 3.74 18.53
C THR A 52 -4.60 5.16 18.44
N PHE A 53 -5.41 6.14 18.03
CA PHE A 53 -4.96 7.50 17.73
C PHE A 53 -5.67 8.55 18.59
N THR A 54 -4.95 9.60 18.99
CA THR A 54 -5.51 10.69 19.81
C THR A 54 -6.51 11.56 19.05
N ARG A 55 -6.50 11.52 17.71
CA ARG A 55 -7.45 12.19 16.83
C ARG A 55 -7.56 11.42 15.52
N SER A 56 -8.72 11.51 14.87
CA SER A 56 -8.86 11.08 13.49
C SER A 56 -7.98 11.93 12.58
N PHE A 57 -7.54 11.33 11.47
CA PHE A 57 -6.74 12.01 10.46
C PHE A 57 -7.18 11.61 9.06
N THR A 58 -6.94 12.50 8.11
CA THR A 58 -7.27 12.29 6.70
C THR A 58 -5.98 12.30 5.89
N ALA A 59 -5.85 11.36 4.97
CA ALA A 59 -4.81 11.34 3.95
C ALA A 59 -5.44 11.47 2.56
N ALA A 60 -4.68 12.04 1.63
CA ALA A 60 -5.07 12.25 0.25
C ALA A 60 -4.00 11.71 -0.68
N ILE A 61 -4.40 10.85 -1.61
CA ILE A 61 -3.54 10.20 -2.60
C ILE A 61 -4.05 10.61 -3.99
N PRO A 62 -3.33 11.47 -4.72
CA PRO A 62 -3.62 11.72 -6.12
C PRO A 62 -3.17 10.52 -6.94
N MET A 63 -4.14 9.76 -7.48
CA MET A 63 -3.89 8.63 -8.36
C MET A 63 -3.87 9.09 -9.82
N THR A 64 -2.77 8.82 -10.52
CA THR A 64 -2.62 9.10 -11.94
C THR A 64 -3.28 8.00 -12.77
N ARG A 65 -4.04 8.39 -13.79
CA ARG A 65 -4.59 7.47 -14.79
C ARG A 65 -3.44 6.74 -15.49
N SER A 66 -3.55 5.42 -15.56
CA SER A 66 -2.65 4.55 -16.31
C SER A 66 -3.46 3.65 -17.22
N ASP A 67 -2.99 3.47 -18.44
CA ASP A 67 -3.52 2.46 -19.38
C ASP A 67 -2.67 1.16 -19.32
N ALA A 68 -1.72 1.07 -18.38
CA ALA A 68 -0.96 -0.15 -18.15
C ALA A 68 -1.87 -1.27 -17.59
N PRO A 69 -1.61 -2.54 -17.93
CA PRO A 69 -2.37 -3.65 -17.38
C PRO A 69 -2.24 -3.73 -15.85
N LEU A 70 -3.32 -4.14 -15.18
CA LEU A 70 -3.31 -4.41 -13.75
C LEU A 70 -2.66 -5.77 -13.52
N PHE A 71 -1.53 -5.78 -12.81
CA PHE A 71 -0.86 -7.01 -12.42
C PHE A 71 -1.29 -7.41 -11.00
N GLU A 72 -1.48 -8.71 -10.78
CA GLU A 72 -1.70 -9.25 -9.45
C GLU A 72 -0.44 -9.08 -8.60
N TYR A 73 -0.58 -8.56 -7.37
CA TYR A 73 0.54 -8.40 -6.43
C TYR A 73 1.16 -9.76 -6.01
N ALA A 74 0.46 -10.87 -6.25
CA ALA A 74 0.87 -12.22 -5.88
C ALA A 74 1.73 -12.96 -6.93
N CYS A 75 1.79 -12.50 -8.18
CA CYS A 75 2.58 -13.18 -9.21
C CYS A 75 3.99 -12.59 -9.35
N HIS A 76 4.84 -12.86 -8.35
CA HIS A 76 6.29 -12.80 -8.50
C HIS A 76 6.87 -14.14 -8.99
N GLU A 77 6.08 -14.91 -9.75
CA GLU A 77 6.60 -16.04 -10.52
C GLU A 77 7.56 -15.46 -11.58
N GLY A 78 8.86 -15.72 -11.41
CA GLY A 78 9.90 -15.04 -12.18
C GLY A 78 10.50 -13.79 -11.51
N ASN A 79 10.49 -13.67 -10.18
CA ASN A 79 11.39 -12.72 -9.49
C ASN A 79 12.86 -13.16 -9.67
N TYR A 80 13.42 -12.81 -10.82
CA TYR A 80 14.83 -12.99 -11.15
C TYR A 80 15.74 -11.99 -10.43
N GLY A 81 15.21 -11.11 -9.58
CA GLY A 81 16.01 -10.14 -8.85
C GLY A 81 17.12 -10.81 -8.06
N MET A 82 16.79 -11.83 -7.27
CA MET A 82 17.79 -12.60 -6.51
C MET A 82 18.73 -13.39 -7.42
N THR A 83 18.20 -14.08 -8.44
CA THR A 83 19.02 -14.85 -9.38
C THR A 83 20.03 -13.96 -10.10
N ASN A 84 19.59 -12.83 -10.67
CA ASN A 84 20.43 -11.89 -11.40
C ASN A 84 21.48 -11.25 -10.50
N LEU A 85 21.14 -10.95 -9.24
CA LEU A 85 22.07 -10.38 -8.29
C LEU A 85 23.20 -11.37 -7.94
N LEU A 86 22.85 -12.65 -7.74
CA LEU A 86 23.84 -13.71 -7.51
C LEU A 86 24.67 -14.02 -8.76
N THR A 87 24.06 -14.05 -9.96
CA THR A 87 24.78 -14.22 -11.21
C THR A 87 25.76 -13.06 -11.44
N GLY A 88 25.35 -11.83 -11.17
CA GLY A 88 26.23 -10.66 -11.25
C GLY A 88 27.41 -10.75 -10.29
N ALA A 89 27.18 -11.21 -9.05
CA ALA A 89 28.25 -11.45 -8.07
C ALA A 89 29.25 -12.51 -8.57
N ARG A 90 28.78 -13.63 -9.13
CA ARG A 90 29.64 -14.69 -9.69
C ARG A 90 30.52 -14.21 -10.84
N VAL A 91 29.98 -13.36 -11.71
CA VAL A 91 30.77 -12.72 -12.78
C VAL A 91 31.87 -11.83 -12.19
N GLN A 92 31.58 -11.09 -11.10
CA GLN A 92 32.58 -10.27 -10.43
C GLN A 92 33.65 -11.09 -9.70
N GLU A 93 33.29 -12.23 -9.11
CA GLU A 93 34.24 -13.17 -8.50
C GLU A 93 35.21 -13.72 -9.56
N ALA A 94 34.69 -14.20 -10.69
CA ALA A 94 35.50 -14.75 -11.78
C ALA A 94 36.41 -13.71 -12.46
N ALA A 95 36.03 -12.43 -12.46
CA ALA A 95 36.86 -11.34 -13.00
C ALA A 95 37.98 -10.89 -12.05
N ARG A 96 37.98 -11.36 -10.80
CA ARG A 96 39.00 -11.04 -9.77
C ARG A 96 40.04 -12.15 -9.58
N GLU A 97 39.91 -13.24 -10.34
CA GLU A 97 40.86 -14.36 -10.43
C GLU A 97 41.70 -14.22 -11.71
#